data_AF-A0A1T4YFR3-F1
#
_entry.id   AF-A0A1T4YFR3-F1
#
_cell.length_a   1.000
_cell.length_b   1.000
_cell.length_c   1.000
_cell.angle_alpha   90.00
_cell.angle_beta   90.00
_cell.angle_gamma   90.00
#
_symmetry.space_group_name_H-M   'P 1'
#
loop_
_entity.id
_entity.type
_entity.pdbx_description
1 polymer ?
#
loop_
_entity_poly.entity_id
_entity_poly.type
_entity_poly.pdbx_seq_one_letter_code
_entity_poly.pdbx_strand_id
1 'polypeptide(L)'
;MDTRPSLFQLFVGTVIYKMPYRESRRCLDLIANHGLPITYLELSAHHLAGGRIGSWIEGLIYAQNHGIKMSVTNAAARDLIEVYGSKLTLLNHIQAFERLGVKDLDSAPLDLDKIKEV
;
A
#
# COMPACT_ATOMS: atom_id res chain seq x y z
N MET A 1 -10.92 -11.12 10.69
CA MET A 1 -9.57 -11.71 10.54
C MET A 1 -8.72 -11.19 11.68
N ASP A 2 -7.95 -12.06 12.34
CA ASP A 2 -7.07 -11.63 13.44
C ASP A 2 -5.81 -10.98 12.82
N THR A 3 -5.70 -9.66 12.92
CA THR A 3 -4.62 -8.87 12.32
C THR A 3 -3.38 -8.78 13.21
N ARG A 4 -3.46 -9.33 14.43
CA ARG A 4 -2.40 -9.23 15.44
C ARG A 4 -1.32 -10.27 15.20
N PRO A 5 -0.04 -9.86 15.05
CA PRO A 5 1.04 -10.81 14.89
C PRO A 5 1.34 -11.55 16.20
N SER A 6 1.72 -12.82 16.10
CA SER A 6 2.29 -13.58 17.20
C SER A 6 3.68 -13.05 17.58
N LEU A 7 4.17 -13.41 18.77
CA LEU A 7 5.55 -13.06 19.19
C LEU A 7 6.59 -13.60 18.20
N PHE A 8 6.37 -14.79 17.65
CA PHE A 8 7.25 -15.35 16.63
C PHE A 8 7.21 -14.54 15.33
N GLN A 9 6.02 -14.12 14.87
CA GLN A 9 5.88 -13.27 13.69
C GLN A 9 6.55 -11.90 13.89
N LEU A 10 6.42 -11.30 15.07
CA LEU A 10 7.13 -10.06 15.42
C LEU A 10 8.65 -10.25 15.39
N PHE A 11 9.15 -11.36 15.95
CA PHE A 11 10.57 -11.70 15.90
C PHE A 11 11.06 -11.84 14.46
N VAL A 12 10.37 -12.63 13.64
CA VAL A 12 10.72 -12.83 12.23
C VAL A 12 10.70 -11.49 11.48
N GLY A 13 9.64 -10.70 11.60
CA GLY A 13 9.53 -9.43 10.89
C GLY A 13 10.60 -8.42 11.29
N THR A 14 10.88 -8.27 12.58
CA THR A 14 11.83 -7.25 13.06
C THR A 14 13.29 -7.69 12.93
N VAL A 15 13.61 -8.94 13.23
CA VAL A 15 15.00 -9.44 13.28
C VAL A 15 15.44 -9.99 11.93
N ILE A 16 14.59 -10.80 11.28
CA ILE A 16 14.95 -11.46 10.02
C ILE A 16 14.66 -10.53 8.84
N TYR A 17 13.43 -10.01 8.76
CA TYR A 17 13.01 -9.16 7.64
C TYR A 17 13.41 -7.69 7.80
N LYS A 18 14.00 -7.32 8.94
CA LYS A 18 14.43 -5.95 9.26
C LYS A 18 13.33 -4.91 9.11
N MET A 19 12.07 -5.31 9.31
CA MET A 19 10.95 -4.38 9.27
C MET A 19 11.08 -3.37 10.42
N PRO A 20 10.87 -2.08 10.15
CA PRO A 20 10.87 -1.05 11.20
C PRO A 20 9.69 -1.29 12.14
N TYR A 21 9.96 -1.71 13.39
CA TYR A 21 8.93 -2.08 14.37
C TYR A 21 7.89 -0.97 14.60
N ARG A 22 8.35 0.27 14.79
CA ARG A 22 7.45 1.42 15.04
C ARG A 22 6.51 1.69 13.87
N GLU A 23 7.04 1.66 12.65
CA GLU A 23 6.25 1.87 11.44
C GLU A 23 5.29 0.70 11.20
N SER A 24 5.75 -0.53 11.40
CA SER A 24 4.93 -1.73 11.28
C SER A 24 3.74 -1.69 12.23
N ARG A 25 3.97 -1.31 13.49
CA ARG A 25 2.92 -1.13 14.49
C ARG A 25 1.93 -0.05 14.09
N ARG A 26 2.43 1.12 13.66
CA ARG A 26 1.57 2.20 13.15
C ARG A 26 0.69 1.73 12.00
N CYS A 27 1.25 0.98 11.04
CA CYS A 27 0.50 0.45 9.91
C CYS A 27 -0.58 -0.54 10.35
N LEU A 28 -0.28 -1.44 11.30
CA LEU A 28 -1.27 -2.36 11.85
C LEU A 28 -2.42 -1.64 12.57
N ASP A 29 -2.11 -0.60 13.35
CA ASP A 29 -3.12 0.23 14.01
C ASP A 29 -4.01 0.93 12.98
N LEU A 30 -3.42 1.48 11.92
CA LEU A 30 -4.14 2.10 10.81
C LEU A 30 -5.02 1.09 10.04
N ILE A 31 -4.49 -0.09 9.71
CA ILE A 31 -5.23 -1.18 9.07
C ILE A 31 -6.47 -1.54 9.89
N ALA A 32 -6.31 -1.71 11.21
CA ALA A 32 -7.41 -2.04 12.11
C ALA A 32 -8.46 -0.92 12.19
N ASN A 33 -8.02 0.33 12.33
CA ASN A 33 -8.91 1.50 12.44
C ASN A 33 -9.72 1.77 11.18
N HIS A 34 -9.16 1.45 10.01
CA HIS A 34 -9.81 1.67 8.70
C HIS A 34 -10.48 0.41 8.13
N GLY A 35 -10.39 -0.73 8.85
CA GLY A 35 -10.98 -2.00 8.41
C GLY A 35 -10.37 -2.52 7.10
N LEU A 36 -9.09 -2.23 6.85
CA LEU A 36 -8.42 -2.71 5.64
C LEU A 36 -8.23 -4.24 5.72
N PRO A 37 -8.51 -5.00 4.64
CA PRO A 37 -8.35 -6.45 4.62
C PRO A 37 -6.89 -6.84 4.39
N ILE A 38 -6.00 -6.38 5.27
CA ILE A 38 -4.55 -6.62 5.20
C ILE A 38 -4.08 -7.31 6.47
N THR A 39 -3.40 -8.43 6.30
CA THR A 39 -2.78 -9.18 7.38
C THR A 39 -1.35 -8.70 7.62
N TYR A 40 -0.80 -9.04 8.79
CA TYR A 40 0.62 -8.80 9.07
C TYR A 40 1.54 -9.49 8.04
N LEU A 41 1.17 -10.69 7.59
CA LEU A 41 1.97 -11.45 6.62
C LEU A 41 2.05 -10.72 5.27
N GLU A 42 0.94 -10.15 4.80
CA GLU A 42 0.91 -9.34 3.57
C GLU A 42 1.72 -8.05 3.73
N LEU A 43 1.63 -7.40 4.90
CA LEU A 43 2.46 -6.24 5.23
C LEU A 43 3.97 -6.58 5.18
N SER A 44 4.35 -7.72 5.75
CA SER A 44 5.73 -8.22 5.71
C SER A 44 6.18 -8.59 4.30
N ALA A 45 5.31 -9.28 3.53
CA ALA A 45 5.60 -9.66 2.16
C ALA A 45 5.82 -8.43 1.26
N HIS A 46 4.99 -7.39 1.41
CA HIS A 46 5.14 -6.13 0.68
C HIS A 46 6.48 -5.45 0.99
N HIS A 47 6.87 -5.41 2.27
CA HIS A 47 8.18 -4.88 2.68
C HIS A 47 9.34 -5.65 2.05
N LEU A 48 9.28 -6.99 2.08
CA LEU A 48 10.30 -7.85 1.50
C LEU A 48 10.41 -7.72 -0.01
N ALA A 49 9.30 -7.43 -0.69
CA ALA A 49 9.27 -7.11 -2.12
C ALA A 49 9.91 -5.73 -2.44
N GLY A 50 10.38 -4.99 -1.43
CA GLY A 50 10.95 -3.65 -1.57
C GLY A 50 9.93 -2.52 -1.41
N GLY A 51 8.67 -2.85 -1.15
CA GLY A 51 7.59 -1.89 -0.99
C GLY A 51 7.68 -1.06 0.29
N ARG A 52 7.06 0.12 0.26
CA ARG A 52 7.06 1.07 1.39
C ARG A 52 5.75 0.93 2.16
N ILE A 53 5.75 0.13 3.22
CA ILE A 53 4.54 -0.20 3.99
C ILE A 53 3.76 1.04 4.44
N GLY A 54 4.42 2.12 4.90
CA GLY A 54 3.74 3.36 5.27
C GLY A 54 3.01 4.02 4.09
N SER A 55 3.72 4.19 2.97
CA SER A 55 3.17 4.77 1.72
C SER A 55 1.99 3.95 1.20
N TRP A 56 2.13 2.62 1.22
CA TRP A 56 1.10 1.71 0.75
C TRP A 56 -0.19 1.82 1.56
N ILE A 57 -0.10 1.78 2.90
CA ILE A 57 -1.26 1.90 3.79
C ILE A 57 -1.88 3.29 3.73
N GLU A 58 -1.08 4.36 3.71
CA GLU A 58 -1.60 5.72 3.56
C GLU A 58 -2.34 5.93 2.24
N GLY A 59 -1.82 5.37 1.14
CA GLY A 59 -2.48 5.41 -0.16
C GLY A 59 -3.83 4.68 -0.16
N LEU A 60 -3.90 3.49 0.44
CA LEU A 60 -5.15 2.73 0.58
C LEU A 60 -6.21 3.48 1.40
N ILE A 61 -5.81 4.08 2.52
CA ILE A 61 -6.70 4.88 3.37
C ILE A 61 -7.20 6.10 2.61
N TYR A 62 -6.31 6.78 1.88
CA TYR A 62 -6.69 7.91 1.05
C TYR A 62 -7.73 7.51 0.00
N ALA A 63 -7.49 6.42 -0.74
CA ALA A 63 -8.42 5.94 -1.74
C ALA A 63 -9.79 5.60 -1.14
N GLN A 64 -9.82 4.90 0.00
CA GLN A 64 -11.05 4.61 0.73
C GLN A 64 -11.81 5.89 1.12
N ASN A 65 -11.12 6.88 1.69
CA ASN A 65 -11.74 8.14 2.13
C ASN A 65 -12.25 8.98 0.96
N HIS A 66 -11.67 8.85 -0.23
CA HIS A 66 -12.01 9.63 -1.42
C HIS A 66 -12.92 8.89 -2.41
N GLY A 67 -13.43 7.71 -2.02
CA GLY A 67 -14.29 6.89 -2.87
C GLY A 67 -13.59 6.39 -4.15
N ILE A 68 -12.26 6.24 -4.11
CA ILE A 68 -11.46 5.71 -5.20
C ILE A 68 -11.43 4.19 -5.05
N LYS A 69 -11.98 3.48 -6.03
CA LYS A 69 -11.96 2.03 -6.08
C LYS A 69 -10.54 1.56 -6.39
N MET A 70 -9.96 0.83 -5.45
CA MET A 70 -8.64 0.24 -5.58
C MET A 70 -8.53 -0.98 -4.66
N SER A 71 -8.23 -2.13 -5.24
CA SER A 71 -7.94 -3.35 -4.48
C SER A 71 -6.57 -3.30 -3.80
N VAL A 72 -6.42 -4.06 -2.70
CA VAL A 72 -5.15 -4.19 -1.98
C VAL A 72 -4.01 -4.64 -2.89
N THR A 73 -4.28 -5.61 -3.77
CA THR A 73 -3.31 -6.14 -4.74
C THR A 73 -2.91 -5.08 -5.76
N ASN A 74 -3.86 -4.31 -6.29
CA ASN A 74 -3.57 -3.23 -7.23
C ASN A 74 -2.74 -2.12 -6.57
N ALA A 75 -3.08 -1.73 -5.34
CA ALA A 75 -2.32 -0.78 -4.55
C ALA A 75 -0.87 -1.25 -4.31
N ALA A 76 -0.67 -2.54 -4.01
CA ALA A 76 0.66 -3.12 -3.83
C ALA A 76 1.47 -3.07 -5.13
N ALA A 77 0.87 -3.46 -6.26
CA ALA A 77 1.51 -3.41 -7.56
C ALA A 77 1.93 -1.98 -7.95
N ARG A 78 1.04 -0.99 -7.73
CA ARG A 78 1.33 0.43 -7.98
C ARG A 78 2.46 0.95 -7.09
N ASP A 79 2.46 0.64 -5.79
CA ASP A 79 3.55 1.06 -4.87
C ASP A 79 4.90 0.45 -5.29
N LEU A 80 4.91 -0.84 -5.69
CA LEU A 80 6.14 -1.50 -6.13
C LEU A 80 6.68 -0.92 -7.45
N ILE A 81 5.82 -0.67 -8.44
CA ILE A 81 6.25 -0.06 -9.71
C ILE A 81 6.86 1.32 -9.46
N GLU A 82 6.22 2.14 -8.62
CA GLU A 82 6.74 3.45 -8.29
C GLU A 82 8.08 3.36 -7.56
N VAL A 83 8.28 2.39 -6.66
CA VAL A 83 9.58 2.18 -5.98
C VAL A 83 10.72 1.89 -6.97
N TYR A 84 10.44 1.16 -8.07
CA TYR A 84 11.45 0.78 -9.06
C TYR A 84 11.59 1.77 -10.22
N GLY A 85 10.58 2.61 -10.49
CA GLY A 85 10.55 3.56 -11.60
C GLY A 85 10.69 5.04 -11.22
N SER A 86 10.35 5.42 -9.98
CA SER A 86 10.31 6.81 -9.54
C SER A 86 10.56 6.96 -8.02
N LYS A 87 10.58 8.18 -7.48
CA LYS A 87 10.60 8.40 -6.01
C LYS A 87 9.20 8.72 -5.45
N LEU A 88 8.16 8.61 -6.26
CA LEU A 88 6.79 8.93 -5.89
C LEU A 88 6.25 7.91 -4.89
N THR A 89 5.40 8.38 -3.97
CA THR A 89 4.63 7.52 -3.07
C THR A 89 3.36 7.07 -3.78
N LEU A 90 2.77 5.97 -3.32
CA LEU A 90 1.46 5.53 -3.80
C LEU A 90 0.40 6.64 -3.66
N LEU A 91 0.44 7.41 -2.57
CA LEU A 91 -0.44 8.56 -2.37
C LEU A 91 -0.34 9.58 -3.51
N ASN A 92 0.89 9.95 -3.90
CA ASN A 92 1.10 10.90 -4.99
C ASN A 92 0.55 10.35 -6.31
N HIS A 93 0.71 9.04 -6.52
CA HIS A 93 0.16 8.35 -7.69
C HIS A 93 -1.36 8.43 -7.73
N ILE A 94 -2.04 8.06 -6.64
CA ILE A 94 -3.50 8.12 -6.53
C ILE A 94 -4.02 9.54 -6.76
N GLN A 95 -3.36 10.54 -6.17
CA GLN A 95 -3.71 11.95 -6.35
C GLN A 95 -3.58 12.41 -7.80
N ALA A 96 -2.60 11.90 -8.54
CA ALA A 96 -2.44 12.23 -9.95
C ALA A 96 -3.61 11.69 -10.79
N PHE A 97 -4.02 10.44 -10.57
CA PHE A 97 -5.21 9.87 -11.23
C PHE A 97 -6.50 10.58 -10.83
N GLU A 98 -6.65 10.92 -9.55
CA GLU A 98 -7.83 11.62 -9.06
C GLU A 98 -7.99 13.00 -9.72
N ARG A 99 -6.88 13.75 -9.92
CA ARG A 99 -6.91 15.03 -10.63
C ARG A 99 -7.36 14.90 -12.09
N LEU A 100 -7.18 13.73 -12.70
CA LEU A 100 -7.67 13.41 -14.04
C LEU A 100 -9.12 12.88 -14.03
N GLY A 101 -9.78 12.86 -12.87
CA GLY A 101 -11.15 12.37 -12.72
C GLY A 101 -11.26 10.85 -12.65
N VAL A 102 -10.15 10.11 -12.57
CA VAL A 102 -10.18 8.65 -12.50
C VAL A 102 -10.48 8.20 -11.07
N LYS A 103 -11.59 7.48 -10.88
CA LYS A 103 -12.02 6.93 -9.59
C LYS A 103 -11.93 5.40 -9.52
N ASP A 104 -11.73 4.70 -10.63
CA ASP A 104 -11.52 3.25 -10.65
C ASP A 104 -10.07 2.91 -11.06
N LEU A 105 -9.21 2.72 -10.07
CA LEU A 105 -7.81 2.39 -10.28
C LEU A 105 -7.56 0.89 -10.52
N ASP A 106 -8.54 0.03 -10.26
CA ASP A 106 -8.43 -1.38 -10.63
C ASP A 106 -8.45 -1.55 -12.16
N SER A 107 -9.21 -0.70 -12.84
CA SER A 107 -9.35 -0.71 -14.31
C SER A 107 -8.39 0.25 -15.02
N ALA A 108 -7.80 1.20 -14.28
CA ALA A 108 -6.89 2.20 -14.85
C ALA A 108 -5.50 1.60 -15.14
N PRO A 109 -4.75 2.13 -16.12
CA PRO A 109 -3.38 1.71 -16.34
C PRO A 109 -2.51 1.98 -15.10
N LEU A 110 -1.43 1.20 -14.96
CA LEU A 110 -0.50 1.36 -13.83
C LEU A 110 0.35 2.62 -13.96
N ASP A 111 0.57 3.08 -15.19
CA ASP A 111 1.38 4.25 -15.53
C ASP A 111 0.48 5.40 -16.02
N LEU A 112 0.78 6.62 -15.58
CA LEU A 112 0.08 7.84 -15.97
C LEU A 112 0.33 8.21 -17.43
N ASP A 113 1.51 7.94 -17.97
CA ASP A 113 1.82 8.34 -19.35
C ASP A 113 0.99 7.57 -20.37
N LYS A 114 0.57 6.34 -20.03
CA LYS A 114 -0.36 5.54 -20.84
C LYS A 114 -1.79 6.07 -20.88
N ILE A 115 -2.16 7.00 -20.00
CA ILE A 115 -3.49 7.64 -20.02
C ILE A 115 -3.55 8.71 -21.10
N LYS A 116 -2.43 9.39 -21.39
CA LYS A 116 -2.38 10.47 -22.39
C LYS A 116 -2.46 9.96 -23.83
N GLU A 117 -2.26 8.66 -24.04
CA GLU A 117 -2.32 7.99 -25.34
C GLU A 117 -3.74 7.51 -25.70
N VAL A 118 -4.71 7.69 -24.79
CA VAL A 118 -6.14 7.32 -24.96
C VAL A 118 -6.99 8.58 -25.05
#